data_AF-A0A524GM47-F1
#
_entry.id   AF-A0A524GM47-F1
#
_cell.length_a   1.000
_cell.length_b   1.000
_cell.length_c   1.000
_cell.angle_alpha   90.00
_cell.angle_beta   90.00
_cell.angle_gamma   90.00
#
_symmetry.space_group_name_H-M   'P 1'
#
loop_
_entity.id
_entity.type
_entity.pdbx_description
1 polymer ?
#
loop_
_entity_poly.entity_id
_entity_poly.type
_entity_poly.pdbx_seq_one_letter_code
_entity_poly.pdbx_strand_id
1 'polypeptide(L)'
;MMAEASSHHCPNCSAPVEVPLGEVEVFCDYCDSQLRFIPGAEELEVVRTREEMKYRERVAVEKQILRNKLHHEEMNRWRETAAKVAIAAVPLVGRTAGRALFGAALRKGGGCGIGCLAVLGGLIAAVLALL
;
A
#
# COMPACT_ATOMS: atom_id res chain seq x y z
N MET A 1 10.75 36.42 -23.82
CA MET A 1 9.35 36.81 -24.08
C MET A 1 8.64 36.71 -22.75
N MET A 2 8.53 37.83 -22.03
CA MET A 2 7.90 37.84 -20.70
C MET A 2 6.40 37.96 -20.92
N ALA A 3 5.63 36.98 -20.45
CA ALA A 3 4.18 37.09 -20.43
C ALA A 3 3.80 38.23 -19.48
N GLU A 4 3.05 39.22 -19.96
CA GLU A 4 2.50 40.28 -19.13
C GLU A 4 1.58 39.65 -18.08
N ALA A 5 1.96 39.69 -16.81
CA ALA A 5 1.10 39.24 -15.73
C ALA A 5 0.01 40.30 -15.48
N SER A 6 -1.25 39.89 -15.41
CA SER A 6 -2.33 40.79 -14.98
C SER A 6 -2.44 40.74 -13.45
N SER A 7 -2.42 41.93 -12.82
CA SER A 7 -2.61 42.04 -11.38
C SER A 7 -4.10 42.13 -11.06
N HIS A 8 -4.61 41.14 -10.35
CA HIS A 8 -5.99 41.11 -9.87
C HIS A 8 -6.00 41.02 -8.35
N HIS A 9 -7.07 41.50 -7.71
CA HIS A 9 -7.26 41.33 -6.28
C HIS A 9 -7.90 39.97 -5.99
N CYS A 10 -7.40 39.27 -4.96
CA CYS A 10 -8.02 38.05 -4.48
C CYS A 10 -9.43 38.35 -3.92
N PRO A 11 -10.50 37.65 -4.34
CA PRO A 11 -11.85 37.88 -3.82
C PRO A 11 -12.01 37.48 -2.34
N ASN A 12 -11.15 36.61 -1.83
CA ASN A 12 -11.23 36.09 -0.46
C ASN A 12 -10.50 36.98 0.56
N CYS A 13 -9.32 37.51 0.20
CA CYS A 13 -8.47 38.26 1.15
C CYS A 13 -8.03 39.64 0.65
N SER A 14 -8.48 40.09 -0.52
CA SER A 14 -8.13 41.37 -1.16
C SER A 14 -6.65 41.57 -1.53
N ALA A 15 -5.79 40.60 -1.22
CA ALA A 15 -4.37 40.67 -1.55
C ALA A 15 -4.14 40.69 -3.07
N PRO A 16 -3.07 41.36 -3.55
CA PRO A 16 -2.72 41.33 -4.96
C PRO A 16 -2.29 39.92 -5.36
N VAL A 17 -2.79 39.44 -6.48
CA VAL A 17 -2.45 38.15 -7.10
C VAL A 17 -2.02 38.41 -8.53
N GLU A 18 -0.83 37.94 -8.87
CA GLU A 18 -0.31 37.97 -10.24
C GLU A 18 -0.79 36.71 -10.97
N VAL A 19 -1.60 36.89 -12.01
CA VAL A 19 -2.11 35.78 -12.82
C VAL A 19 -1.34 35.76 -14.14
N PRO A 20 -0.58 34.71 -14.45
CA PRO A 20 0.08 34.59 -15.76
C PRO A 20 -0.95 34.30 -16.85
N LEU A 21 -0.80 34.97 -18.00
CA LEU A 21 -1.72 34.83 -19.13
C LEU A 21 -1.75 33.38 -19.64
N GLY A 22 -2.93 32.76 -19.62
CA GLY A 22 -3.16 31.39 -20.09
C GLY A 22 -3.37 30.36 -18.97
N GLU A 23 -3.13 30.72 -17.71
CA GLU A 23 -3.49 29.86 -16.57
C GLU A 23 -4.94 30.09 -16.15
N VAL A 24 -5.67 28.98 -15.97
CA VAL A 24 -7.09 28.98 -15.58
C VAL A 24 -7.24 28.88 -14.06
N GLU A 25 -6.21 28.39 -13.37
CA GLU A 25 -6.21 28.18 -11.92
C GLU A 25 -4.93 28.74 -11.30
N VAL A 26 -5.07 29.56 -10.25
CA VAL A 26 -3.96 30.18 -9.52
C VAL A 26 -4.23 30.09 -8.02
N PHE A 27 -3.18 29.95 -7.23
CA PHE A 27 -3.27 30.00 -5.77
C PHE A 27 -2.91 31.40 -5.26
N CYS A 28 -3.66 31.91 -4.29
CA CYS A 28 -3.29 33.15 -3.62
C CYS A 28 -2.23 32.89 -2.55
N ASP A 29 -1.04 33.48 -2.69
CA ASP A 29 0.08 33.32 -1.74
C ASP A 29 -0.22 33.78 -0.31
N TYR A 30 -1.23 34.64 -0.13
CA TYR A 30 -1.57 35.20 1.19
C TYR A 30 -2.57 34.34 1.97
N CYS A 31 -3.58 33.81 1.28
CA CYS A 31 -4.67 33.08 1.94
C CYS A 31 -4.76 31.60 1.53
N ASP A 32 -3.84 31.12 0.69
CA ASP A 32 -3.81 29.76 0.13
C ASP A 32 -5.13 29.35 -0.54
N SER A 33 -5.96 30.31 -0.96
CA SER A 33 -7.22 29.99 -1.66
C SER A 33 -6.93 29.62 -3.11
N GLN A 34 -7.63 28.60 -3.61
CA GLN A 34 -7.58 28.21 -5.00
C GLN A 34 -8.55 29.08 -5.77
N LEU A 35 -8.02 29.90 -6.68
CA LEU A 35 -8.76 30.82 -7.52
C LEU A 35 -8.83 30.26 -8.94
N ARG A 36 -9.94 30.49 -9.62
CA ARG A 36 -10.10 30.14 -11.04
C ARG A 36 -10.50 31.38 -11.82
N PHE A 37 -9.80 31.60 -12.93
CA PHE A 37 -10.06 32.71 -13.83
C PHE A 37 -11.13 32.30 -14.85
N ILE A 38 -12.18 33.12 -14.99
CA ILE A 38 -13.22 32.92 -16.02
C ILE A 38 -12.88 33.79 -17.24
N PRO A 39 -12.48 33.18 -18.38
CA PRO A 39 -12.21 33.94 -19.59
C PRO A 39 -13.52 34.57 -20.10
N GLY A 40 -13.60 35.89 -20.08
CA GLY A 40 -14.75 36.67 -20.56
C GLY A 40 -15.34 37.66 -19.55
N ALA A 41 -15.05 37.52 -18.26
CA ALA A 41 -15.55 38.41 -17.21
C ALA A 41 -14.46 39.24 -16.49
N GLU A 42 -13.16 38.97 -16.74
CA GLU A 42 -12.03 39.56 -16.00
C GLU A 42 -12.09 39.37 -14.46
N GLU A 43 -12.91 38.43 -13.99
CA GLU A 43 -13.13 38.15 -12.57
C GLU A 43 -12.53 36.79 -12.16
N LEU A 44 -11.98 36.75 -10.94
CA LEU A 44 -11.49 35.54 -10.28
C LEU A 44 -12.60 34.97 -9.40
N GLU A 45 -12.92 33.69 -9.57
CA GLU A 45 -13.81 32.96 -8.66
C GLU A 45 -13.01 32.18 -7.62
N VAL A 46 -13.48 32.19 -6.37
CA VAL A 46 -12.91 31.35 -5.30
C VAL A 46 -13.48 29.94 -5.46
N VAL A 47 -12.66 29.00 -5.94
CA VAL A 47 -13.09 27.61 -6.10
C VAL A 47 -13.05 26.88 -4.75
N ARG A 48 -12.02 27.14 -3.93
CA ARG A 48 -11.85 26.50 -2.61
C ARG A 48 -11.15 27.42 -1.62
N THR A 49 -11.66 27.44 -0.39
CA THR A 49 -11.05 28.16 0.72
C THR A 49 -10.04 27.28 1.46
N ARG A 50 -9.10 27.91 2.19
CA ARG A 50 -8.04 27.25 2.97
C ARG A 50 -8.57 26.22 3.98
N GLU A 51 -9.73 26.50 4.59
CA GLU A 51 -10.32 25.64 5.62
C GLU A 51 -10.84 24.33 5.02
N GLU A 52 -11.47 24.40 3.85
CA GLU A 52 -11.96 23.22 3.12
C GLU A 52 -10.80 22.33 2.67
N MET A 53 -9.69 22.92 2.23
CA MET A 53 -8.48 22.18 1.85
C MET A 53 -7.88 21.44 3.07
N LYS A 54 -7.69 22.14 4.20
CA LYS A 54 -7.17 21.53 5.44
C LYS A 54 -8.08 20.44 6.01
N TYR A 55 -9.40 20.58 5.86
CA TYR A 55 -10.34 19.55 6.28
C TYR A 55 -10.19 18.28 5.43
N ARG A 56 -10.06 18.41 4.10
CA ARG A 56 -9.87 17.28 3.20
C ARG A 56 -8.57 16.53 3.47
N GLU A 57 -7.48 17.25 3.73
CA GLU A 57 -6.20 16.65 4.12
C GLU A 57 -6.34 15.82 5.40
N ARG A 58 -6.99 16.38 6.45
CA ARG A 58 -7.26 15.65 7.70
C ARG A 58 -8.07 14.38 7.46
N VAL A 59 -9.15 14.47 6.70
CA VAL A 59 -10.00 13.31 6.37
C VAL A 59 -9.24 12.27 5.52
N ALA A 60 -8.38 12.71 4.61
CA ALA A 60 -7.57 11.80 3.80
C ALA A 60 -6.57 11.00 4.65
N VAL A 61 -5.92 11.67 5.62
CA VAL A 61 -5.01 11.04 6.58
C VAL A 61 -5.76 10.06 7.47
N GLU A 62 -6.92 10.43 8.02
CA GLU A 62 -7.74 9.52 8.83
C GLU A 62 -8.16 8.27 8.04
N LYS A 63 -8.59 8.44 6.78
CA LYS A 63 -8.94 7.33 5.89
C LYS A 63 -7.76 6.42 5.60
N GLN A 64 -6.52 6.94 5.55
CA GLN A 64 -5.33 6.11 5.39
C GLN A 64 -5.03 5.32 6.67
N ILE A 65 -5.11 5.97 7.84
CA ILE A 65 -4.88 5.32 9.13
C ILE A 65 -5.91 4.19 9.36
N LEU A 66 -7.19 4.44 9.08
CA LEU A 66 -8.25 3.44 9.19
C LEU A 66 -8.02 2.25 8.25
N ARG A 67 -7.61 2.50 6.99
CA ARG A 67 -7.28 1.43 6.05
C ARG A 67 -6.09 0.58 6.53
N ASN A 68 -5.05 1.21 7.06
CA ASN A 68 -3.89 0.48 7.58
C ASN A 68 -4.27 -0.39 8.78
N LYS A 69 -5.11 0.11 9.70
CA LYS A 69 -5.61 -0.69 10.84
C LYS A 69 -6.42 -1.90 10.37
N LEU A 70 -7.35 -1.68 9.43
CA LEU A 70 -8.20 -2.74 8.91
C LEU A 70 -7.37 -3.82 8.19
N HIS A 71 -6.38 -3.41 7.41
CA HIS A 71 -5.47 -4.33 6.74
C HIS A 71 -4.63 -5.15 7.73
N HIS A 72 -4.15 -4.54 8.81
CA HIS A 72 -3.45 -5.26 9.88
C HIS A 72 -4.35 -6.29 10.58
N GLU A 73 -5.61 -5.95 10.85
CA GLU A 73 -6.57 -6.88 11.44
C GLU A 73 -6.88 -8.06 10.51
N GLU A 74 -7.07 -7.81 9.22
CA GLU A 74 -7.26 -8.87 8.22
C GLU A 74 -6.04 -9.79 8.15
N MET A 75 -4.83 -9.23 8.09
CA MET A 75 -3.59 -10.02 8.09
C MET A 75 -3.47 -10.88 9.35
N ASN A 76 -3.88 -10.38 10.51
CA ASN A 76 -3.89 -11.16 11.75
C ASN A 76 -4.90 -12.31 11.68
N ARG A 77 -6.12 -12.08 11.15
CA ARG A 77 -7.11 -13.15 10.93
C ARG A 77 -6.60 -14.21 9.96
N TRP A 78 -5.92 -13.80 8.88
CA TRP A 78 -5.28 -14.72 7.93
C TRP A 78 -4.18 -15.53 8.59
N ARG A 79 -3.34 -14.92 9.44
CA ARG A 79 -2.31 -15.61 10.21
C ARG A 79 -2.90 -16.63 11.18
N GLU A 80 -3.96 -16.28 11.90
CA GLU A 80 -4.65 -17.23 12.80
C GLU A 80 -5.27 -18.40 12.03
N THR A 81 -5.89 -18.12 10.89
CA THR A 81 -6.50 -19.14 10.03
C THR A 81 -5.43 -20.05 9.45
N ALA A 82 -4.32 -19.49 8.95
CA ALA A 82 -3.17 -20.23 8.47
C ALA A 82 -2.54 -21.09 9.57
N ALA A 83 -2.40 -20.58 10.79
CA ALA A 83 -1.90 -21.34 11.93
C ALA A 83 -2.82 -22.51 12.28
N LYS A 84 -4.15 -22.32 12.30
CA LYS A 84 -5.13 -23.39 12.51
C LYS A 84 -5.04 -24.46 11.43
N VAL A 85 -4.95 -24.06 10.16
CA VAL A 85 -4.79 -24.98 9.03
C VAL A 85 -3.46 -25.72 9.12
N ALA A 86 -2.37 -25.03 9.46
CA ALA A 86 -1.06 -25.64 9.62
C ALA A 86 -1.09 -26.71 10.72
N ILE A 87 -1.63 -26.40 11.90
CA ILE A 87 -1.78 -27.36 13.01
C ILE A 87 -2.64 -28.56 12.60
N ALA A 88 -3.74 -28.33 11.88
CA ALA A 88 -4.62 -29.40 11.40
C ALA A 88 -3.95 -30.28 10.31
N ALA A 89 -3.09 -29.70 9.49
CA ALA A 89 -2.38 -30.39 8.42
C ALA A 89 -1.13 -31.14 8.91
N VAL A 90 -0.52 -30.72 10.02
CA VAL A 90 0.70 -31.34 10.60
C VAL A 90 0.58 -32.86 10.77
N PRO A 91 -0.52 -33.44 11.31
CA PRO A 91 -0.66 -34.89 11.41
C PRO A 91 -0.82 -35.58 10.05
N LEU A 92 -1.41 -34.92 9.05
CA LEU A 92 -1.56 -35.49 7.71
C LEU A 92 -0.20 -35.55 7.01
N VAL A 93 0.53 -34.42 6.99
CA VAL A 93 1.88 -34.33 6.42
C VAL A 93 2.86 -35.20 7.21
N GLY A 94 2.75 -35.23 8.54
CA GLY A 94 3.56 -36.09 9.39
C GLY A 94 3.29 -37.59 9.14
N ARG A 95 2.04 -37.97 8.84
CA ARG A 95 1.70 -39.36 8.46
C ARG A 95 2.13 -39.72 7.05
N THR A 96 2.05 -38.80 6.08
CA THR A 96 2.52 -39.06 4.71
C THR A 96 4.05 -39.06 4.64
N ALA A 97 4.72 -38.09 5.26
CA ALA A 97 6.16 -38.06 5.41
C ALA A 97 6.65 -39.26 6.22
N GLY A 98 5.97 -39.60 7.32
CA GLY A 98 6.25 -40.79 8.11
C GLY A 98 6.10 -42.08 7.29
N ARG A 99 5.00 -42.25 6.54
CA ARG A 99 4.82 -43.42 5.66
C ARG A 99 5.82 -43.47 4.51
N ALA A 100 6.21 -42.32 3.96
CA ALA A 100 7.25 -42.26 2.94
C ALA A 100 8.61 -42.66 3.51
N LEU A 101 8.97 -42.17 4.70
CA LEU A 101 10.21 -42.50 5.40
C LEU A 101 10.24 -43.97 5.86
N PHE A 102 9.16 -44.47 6.47
CA PHE A 102 9.06 -45.88 6.86
C PHE A 102 8.95 -46.82 5.65
N GLY A 103 8.26 -46.43 4.58
CA GLY A 103 8.19 -47.19 3.33
C GLY A 103 9.53 -47.24 2.60
N ALA A 104 10.28 -46.14 2.62
CA ALA A 104 11.66 -46.11 2.12
C ALA A 104 12.61 -46.94 3.00
N ALA A 105 12.39 -46.99 4.31
CA ALA A 105 13.16 -47.83 5.24
C ALA A 105 12.82 -49.33 5.09
N LEU A 106 11.54 -49.69 4.90
CA LEU A 106 11.09 -51.08 4.76
C LEU A 106 11.37 -51.66 3.37
N ARG A 107 11.37 -50.86 2.29
CA ARG A 107 11.89 -51.30 0.97
C ARG A 107 13.40 -51.54 0.99
N LYS A 108 14.07 -51.13 2.07
CA LYS A 108 15.51 -51.24 2.27
C LYS A 108 15.88 -52.34 3.26
N GLY A 109 15.31 -53.54 3.04
CA GLY A 109 15.86 -54.81 3.54
C GLY A 109 17.17 -55.22 2.83
N GLY A 110 17.99 -54.26 2.38
CA GLY A 110 19.25 -54.52 1.69
C GLY A 110 20.01 -53.22 1.38
N GLY A 111 21.17 -53.03 2.03
CA GLY A 111 22.22 -52.11 1.58
C GLY A 111 22.24 -50.70 2.21
N CYS A 112 22.95 -50.56 3.32
CA CYS A 112 23.47 -49.27 3.81
C CYS A 112 24.28 -48.57 2.70
N GLY A 113 23.96 -47.32 2.35
CA GLY A 113 24.66 -46.59 1.27
C GLY A 113 23.94 -45.33 0.78
N ILE A 114 22.78 -45.47 0.13
CA ILE A 114 22.17 -44.34 -0.64
C ILE A 114 21.06 -43.57 0.13
N GLY A 115 20.58 -44.11 1.27
CA GLY A 115 19.40 -43.58 1.97
C GLY A 115 19.68 -42.31 2.77
N CYS A 116 20.87 -42.18 3.37
CA CYS A 116 21.26 -40.99 4.12
C CYS A 116 21.40 -39.77 3.20
N LEU A 117 21.82 -39.96 1.95
CA LEU A 117 21.93 -38.88 0.95
C LEU A 117 20.55 -38.38 0.50
N ALA A 118 19.55 -39.26 0.38
CA ALA A 118 18.19 -38.85 0.04
C ALA A 118 17.51 -38.08 1.19
N VAL A 119 17.76 -38.46 2.44
CA VAL A 119 17.24 -37.74 3.61
C VAL A 119 17.94 -36.38 3.78
N LEU A 120 19.26 -36.31 3.60
CA LEU A 120 20.00 -35.05 3.61
C LEU A 120 19.60 -34.14 2.44
N GLY A 121 19.43 -34.69 1.24
CA GLY A 121 18.96 -33.95 0.07
C GLY A 121 17.54 -33.41 0.24
N GLY A 122 16.63 -34.19 0.83
CA GLY A 122 15.27 -33.75 1.15
C GLY A 122 15.24 -32.65 2.21
N LEU A 123 16.09 -32.74 3.24
CA LEU A 123 16.21 -31.70 4.27
C LEU A 123 16.81 -30.40 3.71
N ILE A 124 17.85 -30.49 2.87
CA ILE A 124 18.46 -29.31 2.23
C ILE A 124 17.47 -28.64 1.27
N ALA A 125 16.73 -29.40 0.48
CA ALA A 125 15.71 -28.87 -0.43
C ALA A 125 14.55 -28.20 0.32
N ALA A 126 14.13 -28.74 1.47
CA ALA A 126 13.10 -28.13 2.31
C ALA A 126 13.57 -26.82 2.95
N VAL A 127 14.84 -26.73 3.37
CA VAL A 127 15.43 -25.50 3.91
C VAL A 127 15.59 -24.43 2.83
N LEU A 128 16.00 -24.81 1.60
CA LEU A 128 16.11 -23.87 0.47
C LEU A 128 14.76 -23.37 -0.04
N ALA A 129 13.67 -24.12 0.15
CA ALA A 129 12.32 -23.68 -0.24
C ALA A 129 11.66 -22.73 0.77
N LEU A 130 12.26 -22.55 1.95
CA LEU A 130 11.79 -21.69 3.04
C LEU A 130 12.61 -20.39 3.19
N LEU A 131 13.74 -20.28 2.48
CA LEU A 131 14.55 -19.06 2.31
C LEU A 131 14.06 -18.24 1.11
#